data_AF-A0A9E5TF37-F1
#
_entry.id   AF-A0A9E5TF37-F1
#
_cell.length_a   1.000
_cell.length_b   1.000
_cell.length_c   1.000
_cell.angle_alpha   90.00
_cell.angle_beta   90.00
_cell.angle_gamma   90.00
#
_symmetry.space_group_name_H-M   'P 1'
#
loop_
_entity.id
_entity.type
_entity.pdbx_description
1 polymer ?
#
loop_
_entity_poly.entity_id
_entity_poly.type
_entity_poly.pdbx_seq_one_letter_code
_entity_poly.pdbx_strand_id
1 'polypeptide(L)' 'PEAEEVDVSIDAADLEIETYRASGPGGQHMQKNETAVRITHQPSG' A
#
# COMPACT_ATOMS: atom_id res chain seq x y z
N PRO A 1 15.27 26.97 -1.41
CA PRO A 1 15.55 25.51 -1.39
C PRO A 1 14.76 24.83 -2.51
N GLU A 2 15.44 24.59 -3.64
CA GLU A 2 14.91 23.76 -4.73
C GLU A 2 15.16 22.30 -4.34
N ALA A 3 14.10 21.52 -4.25
CA ALA A 3 14.22 20.09 -3.96
C ALA A 3 14.83 19.43 -5.21
N GLU A 4 16.03 18.87 -5.08
CA GLU A 4 16.57 17.95 -6.08
C GLU A 4 15.60 16.77 -6.18
N GLU A 5 15.18 16.45 -7.41
CA GLU A 5 14.42 15.22 -7.69
C GLU A 5 15.35 14.03 -7.41
N VAL A 6 15.31 13.53 -6.18
CA VAL A 6 16.03 12.32 -5.81
C VAL A 6 15.32 11.16 -6.51
N ASP A 7 15.99 10.51 -7.45
CA ASP A 7 15.56 9.23 -8.02
C ASP A 7 15.53 8.17 -6.90
N VAL A 8 14.38 8.03 -6.25
CA VAL A 8 14.15 7.00 -5.24
C VAL A 8 13.90 5.68 -5.97
N SER A 9 14.95 4.89 -6.14
CA SER A 9 14.83 3.50 -6.59
C SER A 9 14.26 2.68 -5.44
N ILE A 10 12.99 2.28 -5.55
CA ILE A 10 12.34 1.36 -4.62
C ILE A 10 12.39 -0.04 -5.24
N ASP A 11 13.16 -0.92 -4.62
CA ASP A 11 13.20 -2.33 -5.02
C ASP A 11 11.91 -3.03 -4.57
N ALA A 12 11.27 -3.76 -5.49
CA ALA A 12 10.03 -4.48 -5.19
C ALA A 12 10.21 -5.58 -4.13
N ALA A 13 11.44 -6.06 -3.93
CA ALA A 13 11.78 -7.02 -2.87
C ALA A 13 11.67 -6.41 -1.45
N ASP A 14 11.79 -5.09 -1.34
CA ASP A 14 11.74 -4.35 -0.08
C ASP A 14 10.32 -3.87 0.27
N LEU A 15 9.35 -4.12 -0.62
CA LEU A 15 7.95 -3.77 -0.44
C LEU A 15 7.18 -4.97 0.11
N GLU A 16 6.63 -4.83 1.30
CA GLU A 16 5.65 -5.75 1.86
C GLU A 16 4.25 -5.31 1.46
N ILE A 17 3.50 -6.18 0.81
CA ILE A 17 2.14 -5.92 0.33
C ILE A 17 1.16 -6.78 1.14
N GLU A 18 0.26 -6.12 1.85
CA GLU A 18 -0.76 -6.77 2.66
C GLU A 18 -2.15 -6.46 2.08
N THR A 19 -2.93 -7.48 1.75
CA THR A 19 -4.33 -7.34 1.34
C THR A 19 -5.24 -7.53 2.55
N TYR A 20 -6.23 -6.65 2.71
CA TYR A 20 -7.19 -6.75 3.80
C TYR A 20 -8.57 -6.30 3.37
N ARG A 21 -9.57 -6.63 4.20
CA ARG A 21 -10.95 -6.23 3.96
C ARG A 21 -11.17 -4.83 4.50
N ALA A 22 -11.61 -3.91 3.64
CA ALA A 22 -11.97 -2.56 4.07
C ALA A 22 -13.15 -2.64 5.06
N SER A 23 -12.98 -2.06 6.25
CA SER A 23 -13.94 -2.09 7.37
C SER A 23 -14.96 -0.93 7.33
N GLY A 24 -15.30 -0.44 6.12
CA GLY A 24 -16.36 0.55 5.94
C GLY A 24 -17.77 -0.07 6.03
N PRO A 25 -18.84 0.74 6.20
CA PRO A 25 -20.20 0.28 6.09
C PRO A 25 -20.52 -0.06 4.63
N GLY A 26 -20.21 -1.30 4.22
CA GLY A 26 -20.38 -1.78 2.86
C GLY A 26 -21.48 -2.82 2.78
N GLY A 27 -22.49 -2.57 1.93
CA GLY A 27 -23.49 -3.57 1.54
C GLY A 27 -22.86 -4.82 0.90
N GLN A 28 -23.70 -5.74 0.43
CA GLN A 28 -23.34 -7.09 -0.06
C GLN A 28 -22.13 -7.16 -1.02
N HIS A 29 -21.82 -6.07 -1.72
CA HIS A 29 -20.71 -5.95 -2.66
C HIS A 29 -19.31 -5.88 -1.99
N MET A 30 -19.23 -5.39 -0.75
CA MET A 30 -17.96 -5.24 -0.02
C MET A 30 -17.51 -6.54 0.67
N GLN A 31 -18.39 -7.53 0.77
CA GLN A 31 -18.16 -8.72 1.58
C GLN A 31 -17.33 -9.82 0.88
N LYS A 32 -17.11 -9.71 -0.44
CA LYS A 32 -16.53 -10.80 -1.26
C LYS A 32 -15.11 -10.58 -1.77
N ASN A 33 -14.60 -9.35 -1.80
CA ASN A 33 -13.28 -9.06 -2.35
C ASN A 33 -12.41 -8.33 -1.32
N GLU A 34 -11.13 -8.63 -1.30
CA GLU A 34 -10.12 -7.91 -0.53
C GLU A 34 -9.95 -6.53 -1.18
N THR A 35 -10.72 -5.55 -0.70
CA THR A 35 -10.84 -4.24 -1.35
C THR A 35 -9.77 -3.23 -0.92
N ALA A 36 -8.89 -3.58 0.02
CA ALA A 36 -7.84 -2.71 0.51
C ALA A 36 -6.46 -3.38 0.44
N VAL A 37 -5.45 -2.58 0.06
CA VAL A 37 -4.05 -3.00 -0.04
C VAL A 37 -3.21 -2.01 0.76
N ARG A 38 -2.35 -2.51 1.66
CA ARG A 38 -1.32 -1.74 2.35
C ARG A 38 0.03 -2.12 1.77
N ILE A 39 0.86 -1.12 1.49
CA ILE A 39 2.23 -1.31 1.00
C ILE A 39 3.17 -0.67 2.03
N THR A 40 4.11 -1.45 2.53
CA THR A 40 5.12 -1.03 3.52
C THR A 40 6.50 -1.17 2.91
N HIS A 41 7.29 -0.10 2.89
CA HIS A 41 8.69 -0.16 2.45
C HIS A 41 9.58 -0.45 3.66
N GLN A 42 10.08 -1.67 3.75
CA GLN A 42 10.82 -2.19 4.91
C GLN A 42 12.04 -1.34 5.32
N PRO A 43 12.91 -0.86 4.41
CA PRO A 43 14.10 -0.12 4.81
C PRO A 43 13.84 1.34 5.19
N SER A 44 12.65 1.89 4.91
CA SER A 44 12.26 3.25 5.35
C SER A 44 11.19 3.28 6.44
N GLY A 45 10.61 2.12 6.80
CA GLY A 45 9.45 1.96 7.67
C GLY A 45 9.78 1.83 9.15
#